data_AF-A0A7S1C6V8-F1
#
_entry.id   AF-A0A7S1C6V8-F1
#
_cell.length_a   1.000
_cell.length_b   1.000
_cell.length_c   1.000
_cell.angle_alpha   90.00
_cell.angle_beta   90.00
_cell.angle_gamma   90.00
#
_symmetry.space_group_name_H-M   'P 1'
#
loop_
_entity.id
_entity.type
_entity.pdbx_description
1 polymer ?
#
loop_
_entity_poly.entity_id
_entity_poly.type
_entity_poly.pdbx_seq_one_letter_code
_entity_poly.pdbx_strand_id
1 'polypeptide(L)'
;QLERFFAVRPGLRVRRYCVERLASLTMDGYMGSFVPDGGAPFDHRPWTRELPTDTELMLHVFLTLMDVRMQRSSREEKPFSRPFMLEGPLVGSAARAPRPHPMLHLLTPRDTPHLRVISDGEPFPVATGPKNFFRALVVFFALCHKSSVAVLSREFREVIAIVLGHPTE
;
A
#
# COMPACT_ATOMS: atom_id res chain seq x y z
N GLN A 1 -14.16 2.38 -2.73
CA GLN A 1 -12.71 2.33 -3.11
C GLN A 1 -12.01 1.02 -2.76
N LEU A 2 -12.28 0.42 -1.58
CA LEU A 2 -12.29 -1.05 -1.36
C LEU A 2 -13.05 -1.78 -2.46
N GLU A 3 -14.15 -1.15 -2.91
CA GLU A 3 -14.92 -1.65 -4.03
C GLU A 3 -14.11 -1.92 -5.28
N ARG A 4 -12.99 -1.26 -5.59
CA ARG A 4 -12.26 -1.60 -6.82
C ARG A 4 -11.55 -2.95 -6.72
N PHE A 5 -11.10 -3.41 -5.55
CA PHE A 5 -10.62 -4.79 -5.40
C PHE A 5 -11.77 -5.80 -5.20
N PHE A 6 -12.93 -5.35 -4.70
CA PHE A 6 -14.18 -6.11 -4.72
C PHE A 6 -14.95 -6.06 -6.06
N ALA A 7 -14.56 -5.20 -7.01
CA ALA A 7 -15.26 -4.94 -8.29
C ALA A 7 -14.36 -5.13 -9.52
N VAL A 8 -13.03 -5.18 -9.40
CA VAL A 8 -12.11 -5.65 -10.46
C VAL A 8 -12.25 -7.16 -10.64
N ARG A 9 -12.68 -7.89 -9.59
CA ARG A 9 -13.15 -9.29 -9.66
C ARG A 9 -14.37 -9.45 -8.75
N PRO A 10 -15.59 -9.11 -9.23
CA PRO A 10 -16.78 -9.25 -8.41
C PRO A 10 -16.97 -10.70 -7.99
N GLY A 11 -17.09 -10.94 -6.67
CA GLY A 11 -17.36 -12.28 -6.14
C GLY A 11 -17.22 -12.40 -4.64
N LEU A 12 -18.21 -13.03 -4.01
CA LEU A 12 -18.22 -13.39 -2.58
C LEU A 12 -16.94 -14.16 -2.17
N ARG A 13 -16.38 -14.95 -3.10
CA ARG A 13 -15.15 -15.73 -2.94
C ARG A 13 -13.92 -14.85 -2.65
N VAL A 14 -13.71 -13.79 -3.43
CA VAL A 14 -12.57 -12.88 -3.24
C VAL A 14 -12.69 -12.16 -1.91
N ARG A 15 -13.91 -11.76 -1.52
CA ARG A 15 -14.15 -11.13 -0.23
C ARG A 15 -13.83 -12.01 0.96
N ARG A 16 -14.29 -13.27 0.91
CA ARG A 16 -13.98 -14.25 1.97
C ARG A 16 -12.49 -14.52 2.05
N TYR A 17 -11.82 -14.64 0.90
CA TYR A 17 -10.35 -14.77 0.85
C TYR A 17 -9.64 -13.60 1.53
N CYS A 18 -9.97 -12.35 1.19
CA CYS A 18 -9.31 -11.19 1.78
C CYS A 18 -9.42 -11.16 3.31
N VAL A 19 -10.60 -11.48 3.85
CA VAL A 19 -10.84 -11.49 5.31
C VAL A 19 -10.03 -12.60 5.98
N GLU A 20 -10.12 -13.83 5.48
CA GLU A 20 -9.36 -14.96 6.03
C GLU A 20 -7.86 -14.75 5.89
N ARG A 21 -7.42 -14.19 4.77
CA ARG A 21 -6.00 -13.93 4.53
C ARG A 21 -5.46 -12.86 5.47
N LEU A 22 -6.17 -11.75 5.67
CA LEU A 22 -5.79 -10.72 6.64
C LEU A 22 -5.68 -11.31 8.05
N ALA A 23 -6.65 -12.12 8.48
CA ALA A 23 -6.59 -12.80 9.77
C ALA A 23 -5.37 -13.73 9.88
N SER A 24 -5.04 -14.47 8.81
CA SER A 24 -3.88 -15.35 8.80
C SER A 24 -2.53 -14.61 8.86
N LEU A 25 -2.44 -13.44 8.22
CA LEU A 25 -1.23 -12.62 8.20
C LEU A 25 -0.93 -12.00 9.57
N THR A 26 -1.95 -11.80 10.42
CA THR A 26 -1.77 -11.18 11.74
C THR A 26 -1.56 -12.18 12.87
N MET A 27 -1.66 -13.49 12.63
CA MET A 27 -1.60 -14.50 13.70
C MET A 27 -0.27 -14.55 14.45
N ASP A 28 0.85 -14.28 13.78
CA ASP A 28 2.18 -14.43 14.35
C ASP A 28 2.81 -13.10 14.80
N GLY A 29 2.14 -11.97 14.55
CA GLY A 29 2.61 -10.62 14.90
C GLY A 29 3.76 -10.08 14.04
N TYR A 30 4.39 -10.91 13.18
CA TYR A 30 5.50 -10.52 12.30
C TYR A 30 5.23 -10.74 10.80
N MET A 31 4.01 -11.18 10.45
CA MET A 31 3.60 -11.52 9.09
C MET A 31 4.55 -12.53 8.43
N GLY A 32 4.95 -13.56 9.17
CA GLY A 32 5.90 -14.59 8.71
C GLY A 32 5.43 -15.38 7.51
N SER A 33 4.12 -15.47 7.31
CA SER A 33 3.51 -16.12 6.16
C SER A 33 3.29 -15.18 4.97
N PHE A 34 3.80 -13.94 4.99
CA PHE A 34 3.65 -12.96 3.92
C PHE A 34 4.37 -13.40 2.64
N VAL A 35 3.61 -13.48 1.54
CA VAL A 35 4.07 -13.82 0.20
C VAL A 35 3.80 -12.62 -0.72
N PRO A 36 4.80 -11.76 -0.98
CA PRO A 36 4.57 -10.46 -1.63
C PRO A 36 3.91 -10.55 -3.01
N ASP A 37 4.23 -11.59 -3.77
CA ASP A 37 3.77 -11.84 -5.14
C ASP A 37 2.74 -12.95 -5.27
N GLY A 38 2.25 -13.42 -4.14
CA GLY A 38 1.30 -14.51 -4.05
C GLY A 38 0.40 -14.33 -2.85
N GLY A 39 -0.07 -15.44 -2.34
CA GLY A 39 -0.89 -15.47 -1.14
C GLY A 39 -0.95 -16.89 -0.59
N ALA A 40 -2.02 -17.20 0.12
CA ALA A 40 -2.20 -18.54 0.69
C ALA A 40 -3.24 -19.36 -0.09
N PRO A 41 -3.16 -20.70 -0.02
CA PRO A 41 -4.25 -21.58 -0.43
C PRO A 41 -5.57 -21.14 0.19
N PHE A 42 -6.65 -21.28 -0.57
CA PHE A 42 -7.98 -20.87 -0.15
C PHE A 42 -9.04 -21.81 -0.70
N ASP A 43 -9.99 -22.20 0.15
CA ASP A 43 -11.10 -23.08 -0.26
C ASP A 43 -10.60 -24.41 -0.85
N HIS A 44 -9.61 -25.02 -0.19
CA HIS A 44 -8.91 -26.25 -0.61
C HIS A 44 -8.21 -26.18 -1.97
N ARG A 45 -8.04 -24.98 -2.54
CA ARG A 45 -7.36 -24.75 -3.81
C ARG A 45 -6.04 -24.01 -3.58
N PRO A 46 -5.00 -24.30 -4.39
CA PRO A 46 -3.79 -23.49 -4.39
C PRO A 46 -4.12 -22.04 -4.76
N TRP A 47 -3.32 -21.11 -4.26
CA TRP A 47 -3.44 -19.71 -4.64
C TRP A 47 -3.21 -19.55 -6.16
N THR A 48 -3.98 -18.68 -6.78
CA THR A 48 -3.80 -18.28 -8.18
C THR A 48 -3.97 -16.77 -8.28
N ARG A 49 -3.58 -16.19 -9.41
CA ARG A 49 -3.73 -14.75 -9.71
C ARG A 49 -5.19 -14.28 -9.75
N GLU A 50 -6.16 -15.18 -9.57
CA GLU A 50 -7.56 -14.81 -9.36
C GLU A 50 -7.82 -14.17 -8.01
N LEU A 51 -6.92 -14.39 -7.05
CA LEU A 51 -6.95 -13.80 -5.73
C LEU A 51 -5.88 -12.71 -5.65
N PRO A 52 -6.09 -11.66 -4.84
CA PRO A 52 -5.08 -10.64 -4.63
C PRO A 52 -3.83 -11.24 -3.98
N THR A 53 -2.69 -10.65 -4.32
CA THR A 53 -1.43 -10.90 -3.62
C THR A 53 -1.45 -10.27 -2.23
N ASP A 54 -0.58 -10.71 -1.33
CA ASP A 54 -0.47 -10.10 -0.01
C ASP A 54 -0.01 -8.63 -0.11
N THR A 55 0.83 -8.28 -1.09
CA THR A 55 1.21 -6.86 -1.33
C THR A 55 0.01 -6.02 -1.73
N GLU A 56 -0.81 -6.49 -2.66
CA GLU A 56 -2.03 -5.77 -3.06
C GLU A 56 -3.00 -5.63 -1.89
N LEU A 57 -3.20 -6.70 -1.13
CA LEU A 57 -4.08 -6.72 0.04
C LEU A 57 -3.61 -5.76 1.14
N MET A 58 -2.32 -5.81 1.49
CA MET A 58 -1.74 -4.95 2.53
C MET A 58 -1.66 -3.48 2.10
N LEU A 59 -1.28 -3.21 0.85
CA LEU A 59 -1.30 -1.84 0.32
C LEU A 59 -2.72 -1.28 0.38
N HIS A 60 -3.70 -2.09 0.06
CA HIS A 60 -5.08 -1.68 0.08
C HIS A 60 -5.60 -1.33 1.49
N VAL A 61 -5.27 -2.16 2.49
CA VAL A 61 -5.57 -1.85 3.90
C VAL A 61 -4.89 -0.55 4.32
N PHE A 62 -3.63 -0.38 3.96
CA PHE A 62 -2.87 0.83 4.26
C PHE A 62 -3.53 2.09 3.66
N LEU A 63 -3.82 2.08 2.36
CA LEU A 63 -4.46 3.18 1.64
C LEU A 63 -5.81 3.56 2.26
N THR A 64 -6.64 2.55 2.54
CA THR A 64 -7.95 2.75 3.17
C THR A 64 -7.82 3.36 4.56
N LEU A 65 -6.89 2.85 5.36
CA LEU A 65 -6.63 3.36 6.71
C LEU A 65 -6.19 4.83 6.65
N MET A 66 -5.31 5.19 5.72
CA MET A 66 -4.83 6.56 5.55
C MET A 66 -5.93 7.50 5.07
N ASP A 67 -6.74 7.08 4.08
CA ASP A 67 -7.88 7.86 3.61
C ASP A 67 -8.87 8.13 4.75
N VAL A 68 -9.23 7.12 5.55
CA VAL A 68 -10.13 7.27 6.71
C VAL A 68 -9.55 8.22 7.75
N ARG A 69 -8.25 8.13 8.05
CA ARG A 69 -7.63 9.06 9.03
C ARG A 69 -7.59 10.50 8.52
N MET A 70 -7.33 10.70 7.24
CA MET A 70 -7.22 12.02 6.62
C MET A 70 -8.56 12.65 6.23
N GLN A 71 -9.64 11.88 6.15
CA GLN A 71 -11.00 12.41 5.95
C GLN A 71 -11.42 13.38 7.07
N ARG A 72 -10.81 13.32 8.26
CA ARG A 72 -11.07 14.27 9.35
C ARG A 72 -10.63 15.70 9.01
N SER A 73 -9.69 15.87 8.08
CA SER A 73 -9.07 17.15 7.71
C SER A 73 -9.31 17.52 6.24
N SER A 74 -10.07 16.73 5.48
CA SER A 74 -10.34 16.96 4.06
C SER A 74 -11.77 16.59 3.66
N ARG A 75 -12.33 17.30 2.67
CA ARG A 75 -13.64 16.99 2.06
C ARG A 75 -13.55 16.01 0.89
N GLU A 76 -12.33 15.62 0.50
CA GLU A 76 -12.09 14.63 -0.55
C GLU A 76 -12.50 13.23 -0.06
N GLU A 77 -13.10 12.43 -0.94
CA GLU A 77 -13.33 11.00 -0.67
C GLU A 77 -12.00 10.23 -0.55
N LYS A 78 -11.05 10.67 -1.40
CA LYS A 78 -9.67 10.29 -1.70
C LYS A 78 -8.46 10.89 -0.99
N PRO A 79 -8.48 11.40 0.25
CA PRO A 79 -7.54 12.43 0.66
C PRO A 79 -6.07 11.99 0.70
N PHE A 80 -5.80 10.70 0.88
CA PHE A 80 -4.45 10.12 0.80
C PHE A 80 -4.20 9.43 -0.54
N SER A 81 -5.06 8.47 -0.93
CA SER A 81 -4.75 7.59 -2.05
C SER A 81 -4.67 8.34 -3.37
N ARG A 82 -5.47 9.39 -3.57
CA ARG A 82 -5.45 10.16 -4.82
C ARG A 82 -4.13 10.91 -5.04
N PRO A 83 -3.62 11.69 -4.07
CA PRO A 83 -2.34 12.38 -4.24
C PRO A 83 -1.13 11.45 -4.08
N PHE A 84 -1.16 10.43 -3.21
CA PHE A 84 0.06 9.70 -2.85
C PHE A 84 0.23 8.35 -3.55
N MET A 85 -0.72 7.90 -4.38
CA MET A 85 -0.67 6.59 -5.03
C MET A 85 -0.71 6.69 -6.55
N LEU A 86 0.21 5.98 -7.21
CA LEU A 86 0.22 5.71 -8.63
C LEU A 86 0.01 4.21 -8.86
N GLU A 87 -0.94 3.87 -9.72
CA GLU A 87 -1.21 2.49 -10.13
C GLU A 87 -0.84 2.29 -11.60
N GLY A 88 -0.22 1.14 -11.91
CA GLY A 88 0.04 0.72 -13.27
C GLY A 88 1.30 1.36 -13.90
N PRO A 89 1.61 1.00 -15.14
CA PRO A 89 2.81 1.51 -15.81
C PRO A 89 2.71 3.03 -16.05
N LEU A 90 3.78 3.75 -15.68
CA LEU A 90 3.94 5.14 -16.07
C LEU A 90 4.48 5.18 -17.50
N VAL A 91 3.78 5.83 -18.42
CA VAL A 91 4.15 5.90 -19.84
C VAL A 91 4.26 7.37 -20.28
N GLY A 92 5.23 7.66 -21.15
CA GLY A 92 5.35 8.96 -21.80
C GLY A 92 5.65 10.12 -20.84
N SER A 93 5.07 11.29 -21.10
CA SER A 93 5.27 12.50 -20.30
C SER A 93 4.82 12.35 -18.83
N ALA A 94 3.86 11.47 -18.56
CA ALA A 94 3.39 11.20 -17.20
C ALA A 94 4.48 10.56 -16.31
N ALA A 95 5.44 9.83 -16.90
CA ALA A 95 6.56 9.24 -16.16
C ALA A 95 7.61 10.28 -15.72
N ARG A 96 7.72 11.40 -16.46
CA ARG A 96 8.73 12.45 -16.23
C ARG A 96 8.18 13.71 -15.60
N ALA A 97 6.87 13.74 -15.33
CA ALA A 97 6.22 14.90 -14.76
C ALA A 97 6.67 15.07 -13.30
N PRO A 98 7.15 16.27 -12.90
CA PRO A 98 7.52 16.56 -11.53
C PRO A 98 6.38 16.21 -10.57
N ARG A 99 6.75 15.68 -9.39
CA ARG A 99 5.79 15.38 -8.33
C ARG A 99 6.00 16.35 -7.18
N PRO A 100 4.92 16.99 -6.67
CA PRO A 100 5.04 17.98 -5.60
C PRO A 100 5.38 17.35 -4.24
N HIS A 101 5.24 16.03 -4.12
CA HIS A 101 5.55 15.26 -2.92
C HIS A 101 5.90 13.82 -3.31
N PRO A 102 6.54 13.06 -2.40
CA PRO A 102 6.78 11.64 -2.63
C PRO A 102 5.48 10.88 -2.91
N MET A 103 5.55 9.80 -3.70
CA MET A 103 4.40 8.95 -4.04
C MET A 103 4.78 7.48 -3.94
N LEU A 104 3.81 6.64 -3.57
CA LEU A 104 3.85 5.19 -3.74
C LEU A 104 3.46 4.84 -5.17
N HIS A 105 4.14 3.87 -5.75
CA HIS A 105 3.88 3.39 -7.10
C HIS A 105 3.86 1.87 -7.12
N LEU A 106 2.67 1.28 -7.19
CA LEU A 106 2.52 -0.17 -7.34
C LEU A 106 2.64 -0.50 -8.82
N LEU A 107 3.72 -1.20 -9.15
CA LEU A 107 3.85 -1.87 -10.43
C LEU A 107 3.39 -3.31 -10.27
N THR A 108 2.48 -3.71 -11.15
CA THR A 108 2.10 -5.11 -11.38
C THR A 108 2.66 -5.58 -12.73
N PRO A 109 4.00 -5.72 -12.89
CA PRO A 109 4.52 -6.47 -14.01
C PRO A 109 4.15 -7.95 -13.86
N ARG A 110 4.30 -8.71 -14.95
CA ARG A 110 3.89 -10.10 -15.03
C ARG A 110 4.52 -11.01 -13.97
N ASP A 111 5.57 -10.61 -13.24
CA ASP A 111 6.31 -11.57 -12.39
C ASP A 111 6.43 -11.23 -10.89
N THR A 112 6.22 -9.99 -10.42
CA THR A 112 6.21 -9.68 -8.96
C THR A 112 5.59 -8.29 -8.71
N PRO A 113 4.64 -8.11 -7.78
CA PRO A 113 4.20 -6.80 -7.32
C PRO A 113 5.37 -6.09 -6.63
N HIS A 114 5.79 -4.96 -7.18
CA HIS A 114 6.88 -4.17 -6.65
C HIS A 114 6.34 -2.79 -6.25
N LEU A 115 6.50 -2.45 -4.97
CA LEU A 115 6.16 -1.13 -4.48
C LEU A 115 7.38 -0.23 -4.63
N ARG A 116 7.27 0.74 -5.53
CA ARG A 116 8.27 1.80 -5.72
C ARG A 116 7.88 3.04 -4.95
N VAL A 117 8.87 3.85 -4.65
CA VAL A 117 8.67 5.21 -4.14
C VAL A 117 9.18 6.16 -5.22
N ILE A 118 8.38 7.15 -5.58
CA ILE A 118 8.76 8.21 -6.53
C ILE A 118 9.01 9.48 -5.74
N SER A 119 10.16 10.12 -5.94
CA SER A 119 10.49 11.44 -5.38
C SER A 119 10.99 12.33 -6.51
N ASP A 120 10.51 13.58 -6.56
CA ASP A 120 10.95 14.56 -7.55
C ASP A 120 10.81 14.09 -9.01
N GLY A 121 9.82 13.23 -9.26
CA GLY A 121 9.56 12.64 -10.57
C GLY A 121 10.34 11.36 -10.89
N GLU A 122 11.29 10.96 -10.04
CA GLU A 122 12.18 9.82 -10.29
C GLU A 122 11.99 8.68 -9.28
N PRO A 123 12.24 7.40 -9.67
CA PRO A 123 12.23 6.29 -8.73
C PRO A 123 13.31 6.42 -7.66
N PHE A 124 12.90 6.45 -6.41
CA PHE A 124 13.81 6.38 -5.27
C PHE A 124 14.29 4.93 -5.07
N PRO A 125 15.58 4.70 -4.80
CA PRO A 125 16.11 3.36 -4.64
C PRO A 125 15.52 2.66 -3.41
N VAL A 126 14.84 1.53 -3.63
CA VAL A 126 14.34 0.64 -2.59
C VAL A 126 14.74 -0.80 -2.95
N ALA A 127 15.33 -1.51 -1.99
CA ALA A 127 15.71 -2.90 -2.20
C ALA A 127 14.49 -3.77 -2.56
N THR A 128 14.67 -4.63 -3.56
CA THR A 128 13.67 -5.62 -3.99
C THR A 128 13.63 -6.82 -3.03
N GLY A 129 12.73 -7.77 -3.29
CA GLY A 129 12.59 -9.01 -2.54
C GLY A 129 11.45 -9.02 -1.50
N PRO A 130 11.40 -10.03 -0.62
CA PRO A 130 10.24 -10.30 0.24
C PRO A 130 9.85 -9.18 1.19
N LYS A 131 10.80 -8.30 1.52
CA LYS A 131 10.59 -7.17 2.43
C LYS A 131 10.40 -5.83 1.70
N ASN A 132 10.28 -5.85 0.37
CA ASN A 132 10.17 -4.62 -0.44
C ASN A 132 8.99 -3.75 0.00
N PHE A 133 7.81 -4.34 0.21
CA PHE A 133 6.62 -3.62 0.66
C PHE A 133 6.88 -2.76 1.90
N PHE A 134 7.38 -3.39 2.97
CA PHE A 134 7.66 -2.69 4.23
C PHE A 134 8.78 -1.65 4.10
N ARG A 135 9.86 -1.98 3.36
CA ARG A 135 10.97 -1.04 3.12
C ARG A 135 10.49 0.20 2.34
N ALA A 136 9.64 0.00 1.33
CA ALA A 136 9.08 1.09 0.54
C ALA A 136 8.21 2.01 1.38
N LEU A 137 7.39 1.48 2.29
CA LEU A 137 6.60 2.30 3.22
C LEU A 137 7.50 3.13 4.14
N VAL A 138 8.56 2.55 4.71
CA VAL A 138 9.53 3.28 5.55
C VAL A 138 10.21 4.41 4.77
N VAL A 139 10.64 4.13 3.53
CA VAL A 139 11.29 5.14 2.67
C VAL A 139 10.32 6.24 2.28
N PHE A 140 9.11 5.90 1.84
CA PHE A 140 8.05 6.86 1.56
C PHE A 140 7.82 7.77 2.77
N PHE A 141 7.76 7.17 3.96
CA PHE A 141 7.57 7.93 5.17
C PHE A 141 8.76 8.85 5.52
N ALA A 142 9.99 8.36 5.38
CA ALA A 142 11.17 9.19 5.61
C ALA A 142 11.20 10.41 4.66
N LEU A 143 10.77 10.23 3.40
CA LEU A 143 10.76 11.30 2.41
C LEU A 143 9.65 12.32 2.67
N CYS A 144 8.41 11.89 2.97
CA CYS A 144 7.34 12.85 3.25
C CYS A 144 7.62 13.68 4.51
N HIS A 145 8.33 13.12 5.50
CA HIS A 145 8.80 13.86 6.66
C HIS A 145 9.81 14.96 6.27
N LYS A 146 10.81 14.63 5.44
CA LYS A 146 11.80 15.60 4.95
C LYS A 146 11.20 16.71 4.09
N SER A 147 10.21 16.38 3.25
CA SER A 147 9.55 17.33 2.36
C SER A 147 8.52 18.23 3.06
N SER A 148 8.37 18.13 4.39
CA SER A 148 7.40 18.89 5.17
C SER A 148 5.98 18.85 4.58
N VAL A 149 5.53 17.66 4.17
CA VAL A 149 4.14 17.48 3.72
C VAL A 149 3.24 17.69 4.93
N ALA A 150 2.75 18.92 5.12
CA ALA A 150 2.12 19.38 6.36
C ALA A 150 0.94 18.50 6.79
N VAL A 151 0.15 18.05 5.81
CA VAL A 151 -1.01 17.17 5.98
C VAL A 151 -0.62 15.74 6.33
N LEU A 152 0.56 15.26 5.93
CA LEU A 152 1.05 13.98 6.44
C LEU A 152 1.62 14.20 7.83
N SER A 153 2.39 15.26 8.07
CA SER A 153 3.17 15.44 9.31
C SER A 153 2.42 15.24 10.65
N ARG A 154 1.10 15.46 10.72
CA ARG A 154 0.28 15.21 11.93
C ARG A 154 -0.19 13.76 12.00
N GLU A 155 -0.97 13.30 11.03
CA GLU A 155 -1.52 11.94 10.94
C GLU A 155 -0.40 10.88 10.85
N PHE A 156 0.73 11.25 10.30
CA PHE A 156 1.92 10.45 10.15
C PHE A 156 2.76 10.39 11.42
N ARG A 157 2.70 11.42 12.28
CA ARG A 157 3.24 11.31 13.64
C ARG A 157 2.47 10.26 14.44
N GLU A 158 1.15 10.18 14.27
CA GLU A 158 0.32 9.14 14.90
C GLU A 158 0.64 7.74 14.33
N VAL A 159 0.76 7.61 13.00
CA VAL A 159 1.12 6.32 12.36
C VAL A 159 2.54 5.88 12.72
N ILE A 160 3.52 6.80 12.68
CA ILE A 160 4.88 6.53 13.14
C ILE A 160 4.89 6.20 14.64
N ALA A 161 4.10 6.91 15.46
CA ALA A 161 3.99 6.60 16.88
C ALA A 161 3.47 5.17 17.10
N ILE A 162 2.42 4.76 16.39
CA ILE A 162 1.90 3.39 16.43
C ILE A 162 2.95 2.36 15.95
N VAL A 163 3.66 2.65 14.85
CA VAL A 163 4.66 1.75 14.27
C VAL A 163 5.94 1.66 15.11
N LEU A 164 6.32 2.74 15.80
CA LEU A 164 7.49 2.81 16.68
C LEU A 164 7.15 2.49 18.14
N GLY A 165 5.89 2.18 18.47
CA GLY A 165 5.47 1.84 19.82
C GLY A 165 5.41 3.03 20.79
N HIS A 166 5.32 4.26 20.30
CA HIS A 166 5.05 5.41 21.13
C HIS A 166 3.56 5.49 21.49
N PRO A 167 3.22 5.84 22.75
CA PRO A 167 1.83 6.04 23.16
C PRO A 167 1.20 7.14 22.29
N THR A 168 0.00 6.86 21.79
CA THR A 168 -0.86 7.85 21.14
C THR A 168 -1.71 8.48 22.24
N GLU A 169 -1.63 9.81 22.38
CA GLU A 169 -2.46 10.59 23.32
C GLU A 169 -3.94 10.64 22.89
#